data_AF-A0AAD7DHR0-F1
#
_entry.id   AF-A0AAD7DHR0-F1
#
_cell.length_a   1.000
_cell.length_b   1.000
_cell.length_c   1.000
_cell.angle_alpha   90.00
_cell.angle_beta   90.00
_cell.angle_gamma   90.00
#
_symmetry.space_group_name_H-M   'P 1'
#
loop_
_entity.id
_entity.type
_entity.pdbx_description
1 polymer ?
#
loop_
_entity_poly.entity_id
_entity_poly.type
_entity_poly.pdbx_seq_one_letter_code
_entity_poly.pdbx_strand_id
1 'polypeptide(L)'
;VSRSIRFFLWMMIHEGYKIGRHWEKIEGHEYKAKCSKCGTVESMQHILTQCDAPGQEAIWELASELWKLKTGADLAKPTTGQIMACAAIKRGDAGTTRLFRILESAFLIWRLRCERVIQDKDPASAREI
;
A
#
# COMPACT_ATOMS: atom_id res chain seq x y z
N VAL A 1 -0.82 0.24 -16.42
CA VAL A 1 0.13 -0.11 -15.34
C VAL A 1 1.53 0.36 -15.74
N SER A 2 2.14 1.26 -14.96
CA SER A 2 3.51 1.74 -15.23
C SER A 2 4.56 0.63 -14.97
N ARG A 3 5.80 0.83 -15.40
CA ARG A 3 6.90 -0.12 -15.12
C ARG A 3 7.13 -0.26 -13.61
N SER A 4 7.08 0.84 -12.87
CA SER A 4 7.30 0.86 -11.41
C SER A 4 6.24 0.07 -10.66
N ILE A 5 4.97 0.20 -11.05
CA ILE A 5 3.87 -0.56 -10.42
C ILE A 5 4.01 -2.05 -10.75
N ARG A 6 4.34 -2.42 -12.00
CA ARG A 6 4.59 -3.84 -12.34
C ARG A 6 5.72 -4.44 -11.52
N PHE A 7 6.81 -3.71 -11.34
CA PHE A 7 7.92 -4.16 -10.50
C PHE A 7 7.50 -4.30 -9.04
N PHE A 8 6.71 -3.35 -8.52
CA PHE A 8 6.16 -3.42 -7.17
C PHE A 8 5.29 -4.66 -6.95
N LEU A 9 4.34 -4.91 -7.85
CA LEU A 9 3.47 -6.10 -7.76
C LEU A 9 4.29 -7.39 -7.87
N TRP A 10 5.28 -7.43 -8.76
CA TRP A 10 6.18 -8.59 -8.89
C TRP A 10 6.96 -8.84 -7.59
N MET A 11 7.58 -7.80 -7.01
CA MET A 11 8.31 -7.92 -5.74
C MET A 11 7.40 -8.33 -4.58
N MET A 12 6.15 -7.86 -4.54
CA MET A 12 5.16 -8.32 -3.55
C MET A 12 4.88 -9.82 -3.66
N ILE A 13 4.62 -10.30 -4.88
CA ILE A 13 4.30 -11.71 -5.16
C ILE A 13 5.46 -12.63 -4.75
N HIS A 14 6.69 -12.18 -4.97
CA HIS A 14 7.90 -12.94 -4.66
C HIS A 14 8.47 -12.66 -3.26
N GLU A 15 7.74 -11.92 -2.41
CA GLU A 15 8.20 -11.53 -1.06
C GLU A 15 9.59 -10.88 -1.03
N GLY A 16 9.97 -10.18 -2.11
CA GLY A 16 11.33 -9.67 -2.31
C GLY A 16 11.67 -8.42 -1.51
N TYR A 17 10.69 -7.85 -0.79
CA TYR A 17 10.89 -6.61 -0.03
C TYR A 17 11.44 -6.84 1.37
N LYS A 18 12.39 -5.99 1.77
CA LYS A 18 12.95 -5.98 3.13
C LYS A 18 11.96 -5.34 4.12
N ILE A 19 11.21 -6.17 4.82
CA ILE A 19 10.15 -5.75 5.75
C ILE A 19 10.25 -6.56 7.03
N GLY A 20 9.85 -5.97 8.17
CA GLY A 20 9.64 -6.71 9.40
C GLY A 20 10.90 -7.41 9.89
N ARG A 21 10.78 -8.71 10.17
CA ARG A 21 11.84 -9.58 10.69
C ARG A 21 13.12 -9.61 9.86
N HIS A 22 13.08 -9.17 8.61
CA HIS A 22 14.31 -8.98 7.83
C HIS A 22 15.29 -8.05 8.55
N TRP A 23 14.79 -6.96 9.13
CA TRP A 23 15.59 -5.93 9.78
C TRP A 23 16.08 -6.34 11.18
N GLU A 24 15.42 -7.29 11.85
CA GLU A 24 15.85 -7.82 13.16
C GLU A 24 17.22 -8.51 13.12
N LYS A 25 17.66 -8.93 11.93
CA LYS A 25 18.94 -9.62 11.72
C LYS A 25 20.08 -8.67 11.32
N ILE A 26 19.79 -7.37 11.19
CA ILE A 26 20.74 -6.37 10.72
C ILE A 26 21.04 -5.44 11.88
N GLU A 27 22.28 -5.52 12.37
CA GLU A 27 22.77 -4.74 13.49
C GLU A 27 22.59 -3.23 13.24
N GLY A 28 21.98 -2.53 14.20
CA GLY A 28 21.73 -1.09 14.14
C GLY A 28 20.50 -0.66 13.33
N HIS A 29 19.76 -1.62 12.75
CA HIS A 29 18.57 -1.36 11.94
C HIS A 29 17.31 -2.10 12.44
N GLU A 30 17.36 -2.74 13.60
CA GLU A 30 16.28 -3.53 14.18
C GLU A 30 15.02 -2.70 14.42
N TYR A 31 15.18 -1.39 14.65
CA TYR A 31 14.07 -0.45 14.79
C TYR A 31 13.17 -0.37 13.56
N LYS A 32 13.69 -0.72 12.36
CA LYS A 32 12.93 -0.76 11.09
C LYS A 32 12.03 -2.00 10.97
N ALA A 33 12.12 -2.96 11.90
CA ALA A 33 11.30 -4.16 11.90
C ALA A 33 9.86 -3.90 12.37
N LYS A 34 9.67 -2.97 13.30
CA LYS A 34 8.36 -2.66 13.87
C LYS A 34 7.84 -1.34 13.33
N CYS A 35 6.53 -1.25 13.15
CA CYS A 35 5.89 0.00 12.82
C CYS A 35 6.00 0.95 14.02
N SER A 36 6.60 2.12 13.84
CA SER A 36 6.74 3.13 14.90
C SER A 36 5.40 3.67 15.43
N LYS A 37 4.31 3.51 14.68
CA LYS A 37 2.96 3.92 15.08
C LYS A 37 2.18 2.79 15.78
N CYS A 38 2.22 1.59 15.21
CA CYS A 38 1.38 0.47 15.66
C CYS A 38 2.10 -0.46 16.66
N GLY A 39 3.43 -0.41 16.74
CA GLY A 39 4.26 -1.29 17.58
C GLY A 39 4.36 -2.74 17.08
N THR A 40 3.56 -3.14 16.09
CA THR A 40 3.59 -4.48 15.50
C THR A 40 4.76 -4.64 14.51
N VAL A 41 5.26 -5.88 14.37
CA VAL A 41 6.22 -6.21 13.31
C VAL A 41 5.57 -5.94 11.95
N GLU A 42 6.23 -5.14 11.11
CA GLU A 42 5.68 -4.79 9.81
C GLU A 42 5.58 -6.04 8.92
N SER A 43 4.50 -6.10 8.16
CA SER A 43 4.28 -7.03 7.05
C SER A 43 3.71 -6.26 5.86
N MET A 44 3.76 -6.83 4.66
CA MET A 44 3.16 -6.17 3.49
C MET A 44 1.65 -5.93 3.68
N GLN A 45 0.96 -6.88 4.31
CA GLN A 45 -0.46 -6.72 4.65
C GLN A 45 -0.68 -5.59 5.66
N HIS A 46 0.16 -5.51 6.70
CA HIS A 46 0.09 -4.42 7.66
C HIS A 46 0.24 -3.07 6.96
N ILE A 47 1.35 -2.89 6.22
CA ILE A 47 1.69 -1.64 5.55
C ILE A 47 0.57 -1.17 4.61
N LEU A 48 0.04 -2.08 3.79
CA LEU A 48 -0.89 -1.71 2.73
C LEU A 48 -2.34 -1.62 3.17
N THR A 49 -2.75 -2.32 4.23
CA THR A 49 -4.17 -2.49 4.54
C THR A 49 -4.54 -2.39 6.02
N GLN A 50 -3.59 -2.41 6.96
CA GLN A 50 -3.93 -2.46 8.40
C GLN A 50 -3.21 -1.40 9.24
N CYS A 51 -2.36 -0.57 8.64
CA CYS A 51 -1.53 0.38 9.37
C CYS A 51 -2.28 1.69 9.62
N ASP A 52 -2.32 2.14 10.87
CA ASP A 52 -2.93 3.43 11.25
C ASP A 52 -1.97 4.62 11.03
N ALA A 53 -0.98 4.45 10.16
CA ALA A 53 -0.11 5.56 9.77
C ALA A 53 -0.89 6.54 8.86
N PRO A 54 -0.73 7.86 9.05
CA PRO A 54 -1.59 8.88 8.42
C PRO A 54 -1.63 8.82 6.88
N GLY A 55 -0.57 8.30 6.24
CA GLY A 55 -0.55 8.16 4.77
C GLY A 55 -1.37 7.00 4.23
N GLN A 56 -1.55 5.92 5.00
CA GLN A 56 -2.28 4.74 4.55
C GLN A 56 -3.79 5.01 4.50
N GLU A 57 -4.32 5.58 5.58
CA GLU A 57 -5.74 5.87 5.73
C GLU A 57 -6.21 6.91 4.70
N ALA A 58 -5.51 8.06 4.62
CA ALA A 58 -5.84 9.12 3.67
C ALA A 58 -5.88 8.64 2.21
N ILE A 59 -4.94 7.77 1.81
CA ILE A 59 -4.92 7.24 0.44
C ILE A 59 -6.13 6.33 0.18
N TRP A 60 -6.53 5.50 1.14
CA TRP A 60 -7.70 4.65 0.97
C TRP A 60 -9.01 5.41 1.07
N GLU A 61 -9.08 6.49 1.86
CA GLU A 61 -10.21 7.40 1.87
C GLU A 61 -10.41 8.03 0.48
N LEU A 62 -9.36 8.64 -0.08
CA LEU A 62 -9.40 9.22 -1.43
C LEU A 62 -9.76 8.18 -2.50
N ALA A 63 -9.22 6.96 -2.39
CA ALA A 63 -9.57 5.88 -3.30
C ALA A 63 -11.05 5.47 -3.18
N SER A 64 -11.56 5.40 -1.96
CA SER A 64 -12.95 5.02 -1.68
C SER A 64 -13.94 6.10 -2.15
N GLU A 65 -13.60 7.37 -1.95
CA GLU A 65 -14.37 8.51 -2.43
C GLU A 65 -14.46 8.52 -3.96
N LEU A 66 -13.32 8.36 -4.65
CA LEU A 66 -13.30 8.30 -6.11
C LEU A 66 -14.09 7.10 -6.65
N TRP A 67 -13.97 5.94 -6.00
CA TRP A 67 -14.75 4.76 -6.36
C TRP A 67 -16.26 5.01 -6.21
N LYS A 68 -16.68 5.57 -5.07
CA LYS A 68 -18.07 5.90 -4.78
C LYS A 68 -18.64 6.93 -5.76
N LEU A 69 -17.87 7.96 -6.06
CA LEU A 69 -18.25 9.00 -7.03
C LEU A 69 -18.53 8.42 -8.42
N LYS A 70 -17.79 7.39 -8.84
CA LYS A 70 -17.89 6.82 -10.19
C LYS A 70 -18.86 5.64 -10.31
N THR A 71 -19.06 4.88 -9.23
CA THR A 71 -19.86 3.64 -9.25
C THR A 71 -21.16 3.75 -8.45
N GLY A 72 -21.28 4.74 -7.56
CA GLY A 72 -22.38 4.86 -6.60
C GLY A 72 -22.31 3.86 -5.44
N ALA A 73 -21.30 2.98 -5.40
CA ALA A 73 -21.14 1.94 -4.38
C ALA A 73 -19.87 2.18 -3.55
N ASP A 74 -19.84 1.64 -2.32
CA ASP A 74 -18.65 1.72 -1.47
C ASP A 74 -17.56 0.76 -1.94
N LEU A 75 -16.30 1.19 -1.85
CA LEU A 75 -15.14 0.33 -2.12
C LEU A 75 -14.89 -0.55 -0.89
N ALA A 76 -15.09 -1.86 -1.05
CA ALA A 76 -14.70 -2.81 -0.01
C ALA A 76 -13.19 -2.72 0.25
N LYS A 77 -12.80 -2.79 1.53
CA LYS A 77 -11.39 -2.77 1.95
C LYS A 77 -10.60 -3.84 1.20
N PRO A 78 -9.57 -3.46 0.43
CA PRO A 78 -8.88 -4.41 -0.43
C PRO A 78 -8.01 -5.37 0.39
N THR A 79 -7.97 -6.62 -0.05
CA THR A 79 -6.99 -7.60 0.43
C THR A 79 -5.67 -7.43 -0.33
N THR A 80 -4.55 -7.87 0.27
CA THR A 80 -3.26 -7.90 -0.43
C THR A 80 -3.32 -8.70 -1.73
N GLY A 81 -4.10 -9.79 -1.78
CA GLY A 81 -4.34 -10.57 -2.99
C GLY A 81 -5.01 -9.77 -4.11
N GLN A 82 -6.05 -8.99 -3.78
CA GLN A 82 -6.72 -8.11 -4.75
C GLN A 82 -5.78 -7.01 -5.26
N ILE A 83 -4.93 -6.46 -4.40
CA ILE A 83 -3.90 -5.49 -4.80
C ILE A 83 -2.91 -6.14 -5.78
N MET A 84 -2.39 -7.33 -5.47
CA MET A 84 -1.47 -8.06 -6.34
C MET A 84 -2.07 -8.37 -7.72
N ALA A 85 -3.37 -8.71 -7.75
CA ALA A 85 -4.07 -9.09 -8.96
C ALA A 85 -4.84 -7.93 -9.65
N CYS A 86 -4.72 -6.68 -9.17
CA CYS A 86 -5.57 -5.57 -9.62
C CYS A 86 -5.49 -5.29 -11.13
N ALA A 87 -4.34 -5.59 -11.75
CA ALA A 87 -4.13 -5.44 -13.19
C ALA A 87 -4.80 -6.54 -14.03
N ALA A 88 -5.14 -7.68 -13.42
CA ALA A 88 -5.70 -8.87 -14.08
C ALA A 88 -7.16 -9.15 -13.72
N ILE A 89 -7.65 -8.64 -12.58
CA ILE A 89 -9.05 -8.79 -12.15
C ILE A 89 -9.98 -8.03 -13.11
N LYS A 90 -10.99 -8.73 -13.62
CA LYS A 90 -12.13 -8.15 -14.32
C LYS A 90 -13.27 -7.94 -13.34
N ARG A 91 -13.88 -6.76 -13.34
CA ARG A 91 -14.97 -6.39 -12.43
C ARG A 91 -15.99 -5.55 -13.18
N GLY A 92 -17.23 -6.06 -13.27
CA GLY A 92 -18.31 -5.38 -13.99
C GLY A 92 -17.97 -5.16 -15.46
N ASP A 93 -18.34 -3.99 -15.98
CA ASP A 93 -18.01 -3.54 -17.33
C ASP A 93 -16.52 -3.13 -17.49
N ALA A 94 -16.15 -2.76 -18.71
CA ALA A 94 -14.78 -2.34 -19.04
C ALA A 94 -14.32 -1.08 -18.27
N GLY A 95 -15.22 -0.13 -18.03
CA GLY A 95 -14.97 1.08 -17.25
C GLY A 95 -14.77 0.75 -15.78
N THR A 96 -15.63 -0.08 -15.18
CA THR A 96 -15.49 -0.54 -13.80
C THR A 96 -14.19 -1.34 -13.60
N THR A 97 -13.85 -2.21 -14.56
CA THR A 97 -12.57 -2.95 -14.56
C THR A 97 -11.37 -2.01 -14.61
N ARG A 98 -11.44 -0.96 -15.44
CA ARG A 98 -10.38 0.05 -15.51
C ARG A 98 -10.27 0.85 -14.22
N LEU A 99 -11.40 1.24 -13.63
CA LEU A 99 -11.46 1.96 -12.37
C LEU A 99 -10.93 1.12 -11.20
N PHE A 100 -11.12 -0.20 -11.22
CA PHE A 100 -10.62 -1.10 -10.18
C PHE A 100 -9.08 -1.09 -10.04
N ARG A 101 -8.38 -0.56 -11.04
CA ARG A 101 -6.94 -0.25 -10.93
C ARG A 101 -6.62 0.85 -9.92
N ILE A 102 -7.62 1.51 -9.32
CA ILE A 102 -7.43 2.38 -8.17
C ILE A 102 -6.72 1.69 -7.01
N LEU A 103 -6.76 0.35 -6.94
CA LEU A 103 -5.95 -0.42 -6.00
C LEU A 103 -4.43 -0.29 -6.23
N GLU A 104 -4.00 0.24 -7.38
CA GLU A 104 -2.61 0.64 -7.62
C GLU A 104 -2.15 1.75 -6.65
N SER A 105 -3.07 2.46 -5.98
CA SER A 105 -2.77 3.41 -4.88
C SER A 105 -1.97 2.77 -3.73
N ALA A 106 -2.03 1.44 -3.57
CA ALA A 106 -1.16 0.69 -2.67
C ALA A 106 0.34 0.94 -2.92
N PHE A 107 0.74 1.22 -4.17
CA PHE A 107 2.11 1.58 -4.50
C PHE A 107 2.53 2.92 -3.87
N LEU A 108 1.62 3.89 -3.78
CA LEU A 108 1.88 5.17 -3.12
C LEU A 108 2.05 4.96 -1.61
N ILE A 109 1.18 4.16 -0.98
CA ILE A 109 1.31 3.78 0.44
C ILE A 109 2.68 3.14 0.70
N TRP A 110 3.10 2.20 -0.16
CA TRP A 110 4.42 1.58 -0.07
C TRP A 110 5.56 2.60 -0.18
N ARG A 111 5.46 3.57 -1.10
CA ARG A 111 6.46 4.64 -1.25
C ARG A 111 6.56 5.50 0.01
N LEU A 112 5.43 5.95 0.55
CA LEU A 112 5.39 6.76 1.78
C LEU A 112 6.00 5.99 2.96
N ARG A 113 5.71 4.69 3.07
CA ARG A 113 6.37 3.84 4.06
C ARG A 113 7.89 3.80 3.84
N CYS A 114 8.36 3.67 2.60
CA CYS A 114 9.79 3.66 2.30
C CYS A 114 10.47 4.98 2.66
N GLU A 115 9.84 6.12 2.37
CA GLU A 115 10.36 7.43 2.75
C GLU A 115 10.49 7.54 4.28
N ARG A 116 9.46 7.11 5.01
CA ARG A 116 9.48 7.14 6.48
C ARG A 116 10.50 6.19 7.11
N VAL A 117 10.53 4.93 6.68
CA VAL A 117 11.29 3.87 7.37
C VAL A 117 12.69 3.67 6.78
N ILE A 118 12.85 3.82 5.47
CA ILE A 118 14.14 3.56 4.79
C ILE A 118 14.97 4.83 4.68
N GLN A 119 14.33 5.96 4.35
CA GLN A 119 14.99 7.26 4.24
C GLN A 119 14.93 8.08 5.54
N ASP A 120 14.32 7.53 6.59
CA ASP A 120 14.18 8.15 7.92
C ASP A 120 13.59 9.59 7.84
N LYS A 121 12.66 9.82 6.90
CA LYS A 121 11.94 11.09 6.73
C LYS A 121 10.71 11.16 7.64
N ASP A 122 10.25 12.38 7.93
CA ASP A 122 8.98 12.60 8.62
C ASP A 122 7.79 12.07 7.79
N PRO A 123 6.69 11.66 8.46
CA PRO A 123 5.49 11.23 7.76
C PRO A 123 4.93 12.34 6.86
N ALA A 124 4.52 11.98 5.64
CA ALA A 124 3.86 12.91 4.73
C ALA A 124 2.61 13.52 5.38
N SER A 125 2.48 14.84 5.25
CA SER A 125 1.31 15.59 5.68
C SER A 125 0.14 15.40 4.71
N ALA A 126 -1.08 15.69 5.15
CA ALA A 126 -2.27 15.63 4.30
C ALA A 126 -2.23 16.60 3.10
N ARG A 127 -1.29 17.56 3.05
CA ARG A 127 -1.07 18.44 1.90
C ARG A 127 -0.14 17.84 0.84
N GLU A 128 0.66 16.85 1.22
CA GLU A 128 1.64 16.17 0.36
C GLU A 128 1.09 14.88 -0.24
N ILE A 129 -0.06 14.40 0.27
CA ILE A 129 -0.84 13.25 -0.20
C ILE A 129 -1.89 13.75 -1.19
#